data_AF-A0A960D8T1-F1
#
_entry.id   AF-A0A960D8T1-F1
#
_cell.length_a   1.000
_cell.length_b   1.000
_cell.length_c   1.000
_cell.angle_alpha   90.00
_cell.angle_beta   90.00
_cell.angle_gamma   90.00
#
_symmetry.space_group_name_H-M   'P 1'
#
loop_
_entity.id
_entity.type
_entity.pdbx_description
1 polymer ?
#
loop_
_entity_poly.entity_id
_entity_poly.type
_entity_poly.pdbx_seq_one_letter_code
_entity_poly.pdbx_strand_id
1 'polypeptide(L)'
;MGKDKPNKISNELYHAELFRLQTELVKLQEWVREAQARVVVVFEGRDAAGKGGTIKRITEHLNPRITRIAALPAPSDREQGQWYYQRY
;
A
#
# COMPACT_ATOMS: atom_id res chain seq x y z
N MET A 1 17.87 -1.01 -35.05
CA MET A 1 16.59 -1.49 -34.50
C MET A 1 16.33 -0.76 -33.18
N GLY A 2 15.44 0.23 -33.19
CA GLY A 2 15.08 0.99 -32.00
C GLY A 2 14.23 0.14 -31.06
N LYS A 3 14.58 0.11 -29.77
CA LYS A 3 13.82 -0.63 -28.75
C LYS A 3 12.41 -0.04 -28.63
N ASP A 4 11.39 -0.86 -28.86
CA ASP A 4 10.00 -0.55 -28.48
C ASP A 4 9.98 -0.23 -26.99
N LYS A 5 9.79 1.05 -26.64
CA LYS A 5 9.54 1.44 -25.25
C LYS A 5 8.15 0.91 -24.90
N PRO A 6 7.96 0.25 -23.73
CA PRO A 6 6.62 -0.15 -23.32
C PRO A 6 5.75 1.11 -23.27
N ASN A 7 4.62 1.07 -23.99
CA ASN A 7 3.65 2.16 -24.00
C ASN A 7 3.17 2.38 -22.57
N LYS A 8 3.51 3.55 -22.01
CA LYS A 8 2.97 3.98 -20.72
C LYS A 8 1.47 4.22 -20.90
N ILE A 9 0.69 3.81 -19.90
CA ILE A 9 -0.73 4.15 -19.82
C ILE A 9 -0.86 5.68 -19.89
N SER A 10 -1.85 6.19 -20.63
CA SER A 10 -2.11 7.63 -20.66
C SER A 10 -2.47 8.13 -19.26
N ASN A 11 -2.05 9.34 -18.91
CA ASN A 11 -2.34 9.90 -17.58
C ASN A 11 -3.85 10.00 -17.33
N GLU A 12 -4.63 10.35 -18.37
CA GLU A 12 -6.09 10.42 -18.28
C GLU A 12 -6.71 9.08 -17.89
N LEU A 13 -6.35 8.00 -18.61
CA LEU A 13 -6.85 6.66 -18.31
C LEU A 13 -6.38 6.18 -16.93
N TYR A 14 -5.12 6.44 -16.59
CA TYR A 14 -4.56 6.10 -15.28
C TYR A 14 -5.36 6.76 -14.15
N HIS A 15 -5.64 8.07 -14.25
CA HIS A 15 -6.36 8.79 -13.21
C HIS A 15 -7.83 8.37 -13.11
N ALA A 16 -8.48 8.11 -14.25
CA ALA A 16 -9.85 7.58 -14.27
C ALA A 16 -9.95 6.23 -13.57
N GLU A 17 -9.06 5.29 -13.90
CA GLU A 17 -9.05 3.96 -13.28
C GLU A 17 -8.60 4.01 -11.80
N LEU A 18 -7.64 4.87 -11.47
CA LEU A 18 -7.20 5.04 -10.09
C LEU A 18 -8.36 5.50 -9.20
N PHE A 19 -9.13 6.50 -9.62
CA PHE A 19 -10.29 6.98 -8.87
C PHE A 19 -11.38 5.90 -8.74
N ARG A 20 -11.65 5.16 -9.82
CA ARG A 20 -12.59 4.04 -9.80
C ARG A 20 -12.16 2.98 -8.79
N LEU A 21 -10.89 2.58 -8.79
CA LEU A 21 -10.37 1.57 -7.86
C LEU A 21 -10.31 2.07 -6.41
N GLN A 22 -9.97 3.34 -6.19
CA GLN A 22 -10.00 3.95 -4.85
C GLN A 22 -11.43 3.95 -4.27
N THR A 23 -12.45 4.13 -5.10
CA THR A 23 -13.86 4.01 -4.67
C THR A 23 -14.17 2.59 -4.20
N GLU A 24 -13.68 1.57 -4.91
CA GLU A 24 -13.85 0.17 -4.49
C GLU A 24 -13.06 -0.15 -3.21
N LEU A 25 -11.89 0.46 -3.01
CA LEU A 25 -11.12 0.31 -1.76
C LEU A 25 -11.87 0.89 -0.54
N VAL A 26 -12.62 1.97 -0.71
CA VAL A 26 -13.49 2.51 0.35
C VAL A 26 -14.62 1.53 0.68
N LYS A 27 -15.26 0.93 -0.32
CA LYS A 27 -16.28 -0.11 -0.10
C LYS A 27 -15.71 -1.34 0.61
N LEU A 28 -14.50 -1.76 0.22
CA LEU A 28 -13.79 -2.85 0.88
C LEU A 28 -13.51 -2.52 2.34
N GLN A 29 -13.04 -1.30 2.64
CA GLN A 29 -12.79 -0.87 4.01
C GLN A 29 -14.06 -0.94 4.87
N GLU A 30 -15.19 -0.49 4.33
CA GLU A 30 -16.46 -0.51 5.04
C GLU A 30 -16.89 -1.95 5.34
N TRP A 31 -16.78 -2.84 4.34
CA TRP A 31 -17.03 -4.26 4.52
C TRP A 31 -16.10 -4.90 5.57
N VAL A 32 -14.80 -4.58 5.56
CA VAL A 32 -13.85 -5.10 6.56
C VAL A 32 -14.29 -4.70 7.97
N ARG A 33 -14.78 -3.47 8.14
CA ARG A 33 -15.30 -2.98 9.42
C ARG A 33 -16.56 -3.73 9.85
N GLU A 34 -17.53 -3.87 8.96
CA GLU A 34 -18.82 -4.52 9.25
C GLU A 34 -18.67 -6.02 9.52
N ALA A 35 -17.86 -6.71 8.72
CA ALA A 35 -17.60 -8.13 8.86
C ALA A 35 -16.60 -8.46 9.98
N GLN A 36 -16.06 -7.45 10.66
CA GLN A 36 -14.95 -7.58 11.63
C GLN A 36 -13.75 -8.36 11.08
N ALA A 37 -13.51 -8.24 9.78
CA ALA A 37 -12.40 -8.91 9.11
C ALA A 37 -11.06 -8.22 9.46
N ARG A 38 -9.97 -8.94 9.24
CA ARG A 38 -8.61 -8.40 9.41
C ARG A 38 -7.83 -8.62 8.11
N VAL A 39 -7.35 -7.53 7.52
CA VAL A 39 -6.60 -7.55 6.26
C VAL A 39 -5.22 -6.94 6.49
N VAL A 40 -4.18 -7.66 6.07
CA VAL A 40 -2.79 -7.20 6.12
C VAL A 40 -2.24 -7.27 4.69
N VAL A 41 -1.61 -6.17 4.25
CA VAL A 41 -0.96 -6.07 2.93
C VAL A 41 0.50 -5.73 3.14
N VAL A 42 1.39 -6.60 2.68
CA VAL A 42 2.85 -6.44 2.81
C VAL A 42 3.42 -5.96 1.48
N PHE A 43 4.17 -4.85 1.51
CA PHE A 43 4.80 -4.27 0.33
C PHE A 43 6.32 -4.48 0.39
N GLU A 44 6.82 -5.42 -0.42
CA GLU A 44 8.26 -5.71 -0.55
C GLU A 44 8.81 -5.29 -1.91
N GLY A 45 10.13 -5.07 -1.98
CA GLY A 45 10.81 -4.73 -3.23
C GLY A 45 12.06 -3.90 -3.03
N ARG A 46 12.85 -3.73 -4.08
CA ARG A 46 14.09 -2.93 -4.05
C ARG A 46 13.83 -1.45 -3.79
N ASP A 47 14.89 -0.72 -3.45
CA ASP A 47 14.84 0.74 -3.38
C ASP A 47 14.42 1.33 -4.72
N ALA A 48 13.67 2.43 -4.66
CA ALA A 48 13.04 3.10 -5.81
C ALA A 48 12.04 2.25 -6.64
N ALA A 49 11.62 1.06 -6.17
CA ALA A 49 10.63 0.23 -6.87
C ALA A 49 9.20 0.80 -6.86
N GLY A 50 8.95 1.92 -6.18
CA GLY A 50 7.63 2.59 -6.17
C GLY A 50 6.70 2.22 -5.01
N LYS A 51 7.17 1.44 -4.00
CA LYS A 51 6.37 0.97 -2.85
C LYS A 51 5.59 2.10 -2.15
N GLY A 52 6.28 3.19 -1.79
CA GLY A 52 5.65 4.33 -1.09
C GLY A 52 4.60 5.05 -1.94
N GLY A 53 4.81 5.13 -3.25
CA GLY A 53 3.82 5.69 -4.18
C GLY A 53 2.57 4.83 -4.24
N THR A 54 2.72 3.51 -4.33
CA THR A 54 1.60 2.56 -4.32
C THR A 54 0.82 2.61 -3.00
N ILE A 55 1.51 2.60 -1.86
CA ILE A 55 0.86 2.75 -0.54
C ILE A 55 0.05 4.04 -0.51
N LYS A 56 0.66 5.18 -0.90
CA LYS A 56 -0.01 6.47 -0.94
C LYS A 56 -1.30 6.43 -1.79
N ARG A 57 -1.27 5.82 -2.97
CA ARG A 57 -2.44 5.70 -3.85
C ARG A 57 -3.54 4.82 -3.28
N ILE A 58 -3.18 3.72 -2.63
CA ILE A 58 -4.15 2.83 -1.99
C ILE A 58 -4.82 3.52 -0.80
N THR A 59 -4.06 4.26 0.01
CA THR A 59 -4.55 4.84 1.27
C THR A 59 -5.14 6.24 1.12
N GLU A 60 -5.04 6.87 -0.06
CA GLU A 60 -5.38 8.29 -0.31
C GLU A 60 -6.78 8.69 0.16
N HIS A 61 -7.77 7.81 0.00
CA HIS A 61 -9.18 8.05 0.35
C HIS A 61 -9.70 7.14 1.47
N LEU A 62 -8.82 6.36 2.10
CA LEU A 62 -9.19 5.44 3.17
C LEU A 62 -9.27 6.16 4.52
N ASN A 63 -10.26 5.80 5.36
CA ASN A 63 -10.35 6.36 6.72
C ASN A 63 -9.13 5.95 7.56
N PRO A 64 -8.32 6.92 8.05
CA PRO A 64 -7.09 6.64 8.80
C PRO A 64 -7.36 6.05 10.20
N ARG A 65 -8.60 6.09 10.70
CA ARG A 65 -8.98 5.44 11.96
C ARG A 65 -9.13 3.93 11.81
N ILE A 66 -9.40 3.47 10.58
CA ILE A 66 -9.60 2.05 10.25
C ILE A 66 -8.32 1.48 9.63
N THR A 67 -7.65 2.24 8.75
CA THR A 67 -6.44 1.81 8.05
C THR A 67 -5.19 2.31 8.76
N ARG A 68 -4.24 1.41 9.03
CA ARG A 68 -2.95 1.74 9.64
C ARG A 68 -1.81 1.41 8.67
N ILE A 69 -0.84 2.31 8.58
CA ILE A 69 0.39 2.10 7.81
C ILE A 69 1.51 1.83 8.82
N ALA A 70 2.09 0.64 8.77
CA ALA A 70 3.26 0.30 9.56
C ALA A 70 4.52 0.53 8.71
N ALA A 71 5.33 1.51 9.10
CA ALA A 71 6.64 1.78 8.52
C ALA A 71 7.69 1.71 9.63
N LEU A 72 8.21 0.51 9.86
CA LEU A 72 9.18 0.27 10.94
C LEU A 72 10.56 0.82 10.55
N PRO A 73 11.21 1.61 11.44
CA PRO A 73 12.60 1.99 11.25
C PRO A 73 13.53 0.79 11.48
N ALA A 74 14.84 1.01 11.31
CA ALA A 74 15.86 0.05 11.75
C ALA A 74 15.60 -0.38 13.21
N PRO A 75 15.82 -1.66 13.56
CA PRO A 75 15.59 -2.15 14.90
C PRO A 75 16.53 -1.45 15.90
N SER A 76 15.95 -0.97 16.99
CA SER A 76 16.68 -0.51 18.18
C SER A 76 17.47 -1.66 18.82
N ASP A 77 18.48 -1.33 19.63
CA ASP A 77 19.32 -2.32 20.33
C ASP A 77 18.48 -3.33 21.13
N ARG A 78 17.38 -2.86 21.75
CA ARG A 78 16.45 -3.72 22.48
C ARG A 78 15.70 -4.68 21.54
N GLU A 79 15.22 -4.19 20.39
CA GLU A 79 14.52 -5.03 19.41
C GLU A 79 15.44 -6.06 18.76
N GLN A 80 16.73 -5.75 18.59
CA GLN A 80 17.72 -6.71 18.09
C GLN A 80 17.93 -7.90 19.03
N GLY A 81 17.79 -7.68 20.34
CA GLY A 81 17.83 -8.74 21.35
C GLY A 81 16.51 -9.50 21.56
N GLN A 82 15.42 -9.06 20.93
CA GLN A 82 14.10 -9.70 21.00
C GLN A 82 13.91 -10.74 19.89
N TRP A 83 12.85 -11.54 20.01
CA TRP A 83 12.47 -12.42 18.91
C TRP A 83 12.04 -11.58 17.69
N TYR A 84 12.58 -11.89 16.51
CA TYR A 84 12.46 -11.08 15.29
C TYR A 84 11.02 -10.63 14.96
N TYR A 85 10.04 -11.53 15.10
CA TYR A 85 8.64 -11.23 14.76
C TYR A 85 7.91 -10.36 15.79
N GLN A 86 8.49 -10.14 16.97
CA GLN A 86 7.83 -9.40 18.05
C GLN A 86 7.63 -7.91 17.75
N ARG A 87 8.42 -7.35 16.84
CA ARG A 87 8.35 -5.94 16.46
C ARG A 87 7.36 -5.63 15.34
N TYR A 88 6.80 -6.66 14.70
CA TYR A 88 5.82 -6.55 13.61
C TYR A 88 4.41 -6.73 14.14
#